data_AF-A0A7J8UBY4-F1
#
_entry.id   AF-A0A7J8UBY4-F1
#
_cell.length_a   1.000
_cell.length_b   1.000
_cell.length_c   1.000
_cell.angle_alpha   90.00
_cell.angle_beta   90.00
_cell.angle_gamma   90.00
#
_symmetry.space_group_name_H-M   'P 1'
#
loop_
_entity.id
_entity.type
_entity.pdbx_description
1 polymer ?
#
loop_
_entity_poly.entity_id
_entity_poly.type
_entity_poly.pdbx_seq_one_letter_code
_entity_poly.pdbx_strand_id
1 'polypeptide(L)'
;MAFLKLFFSFLMLMIYLISVMADMQIQFDSLITDRNSPFYDDINAAGPMYVEGGKPVAKSDAKSKCCNNHPELGKCVPEEDDNPDKDGKCWNYCIVDCERGGVCKLMSDGHHECHCAC
;
A
#
# COMPACT_ATOMS: atom_id res chain seq x y z
N MET A 1 -21.65 -31.85 -41.02
CA MET A 1 -21.99 -30.45 -40.64
C MET A 1 -22.28 -30.28 -39.14
N ALA A 2 -22.90 -31.24 -38.45
CA ALA A 2 -23.15 -31.16 -37.00
C ALA A 2 -21.85 -31.19 -36.15
N PHE A 3 -20.91 -32.07 -36.49
CA PHE A 3 -19.61 -32.16 -35.80
C PHE A 3 -18.79 -30.86 -35.83
N LEU A 4 -18.83 -30.14 -36.94
CA LEU A 4 -18.11 -28.87 -37.09
C LEU A 4 -18.72 -27.78 -36.18
N LYS A 5 -20.05 -27.74 -36.05
CA LYS A 5 -20.72 -26.80 -35.12
C LYS A 5 -20.42 -27.13 -33.66
N LEU A 6 -20.41 -28.42 -33.31
CA LEU A 6 -20.03 -28.85 -31.97
C LEU A 6 -18.59 -28.46 -31.66
N PHE A 7 -17.66 -28.69 -32.59
CA PHE A 7 -16.26 -28.29 -32.44
C PHE A 7 -16.09 -26.79 -32.17
N PHE A 8 -16.77 -25.92 -32.94
CA PHE A 8 -16.73 -24.48 -32.70
C PHE A 8 -17.39 -24.08 -31.37
N SER A 9 -18.46 -24.75 -30.97
CA SER A 9 -19.11 -24.50 -29.67
C SER A 9 -18.19 -24.85 -28.50
N PHE A 10 -17.50 -25.99 -28.57
CA PHE A 10 -16.52 -26.39 -27.56
C PHE A 10 -15.30 -25.46 -27.54
N LEU A 11 -14.83 -25.04 -28.72
CA LEU A 11 -13.71 -24.10 -28.83
C LEU A 11 -14.04 -22.76 -28.14
N MET A 12 -15.23 -22.19 -28.38
CA MET A 12 -15.65 -20.93 -27.76
C MET A 12 -15.82 -21.05 -26.25
N LEU A 13 -16.34 -22.17 -25.76
CA LEU A 13 -16.46 -22.45 -24.33
C LEU A 13 -15.08 -22.54 -23.66
N MET A 14 -14.12 -23.21 -24.29
CA MET A 14 -12.75 -23.30 -23.77
C MET A 14 -12.06 -21.93 -23.74
N ILE A 15 -12.21 -21.11 -24.79
CA ILE A 15 -11.66 -19.74 -24.82
C ILE A 15 -12.29 -18.89 -23.70
N TYR A 16 -13.61 -18.96 -23.52
CA TYR A 16 -14.31 -18.24 -22.46
C TYR A 16 -13.81 -18.63 -21.06
N LEU A 17 -13.67 -19.93 -20.80
CA LEU A 17 -13.15 -20.43 -19.52
C LEU A 17 -11.71 -19.96 -19.26
N ILE A 18 -10.83 -19.99 -20.27
CA ILE A 18 -9.45 -19.49 -20.15
C ILE A 18 -9.43 -17.99 -19.83
N SER A 19 -10.27 -17.19 -20.49
CA SER A 19 -10.36 -15.74 -20.23
C SER A 19 -10.82 -15.43 -18.80
N VAL A 20 -11.81 -16.18 -18.29
CA VAL A 20 -12.31 -16.01 -16.90
C VAL A 20 -11.25 -16.44 -15.87
N MET A 21 -10.51 -17.51 -16.13
CA MET A 21 -9.43 -17.95 -15.23
C MET A 21 -8.23 -16.99 -15.21
N ALA A 22 -7.92 -16.33 -16.33
CA ALA A 22 -6.87 -15.32 -16.38
C ALA A 22 -7.21 -14.07 -15.54
N ASP A 23 -8.48 -13.63 -15.54
CA ASP A 23 -8.97 -12.50 -14.75
C ASP A 23 -8.84 -12.76 -13.23
N MET A 24 -9.21 -13.97 -12.79
CA MET A 24 -9.07 -14.38 -11.38
C MET A 24 -7.60 -14.51 -10.95
N GLN A 25 -6.70 -14.92 -11.85
CA GLN A 25 -5.28 -15.05 -11.55
C GLN A 25 -4.58 -13.69 -11.42
N ILE A 26 -4.98 -12.69 -12.21
CA ILE A 26 -4.49 -11.30 -12.05
C ILE A 26 -4.84 -10.75 -10.67
N GLN A 27 -6.03 -11.07 -10.14
CA GLN A 27 -6.41 -10.63 -8.80
C GLN A 27 -5.57 -11.27 -7.69
N PHE A 28 -5.18 -12.55 -7.86
CA PHE A 28 -4.37 -13.28 -6.89
C PHE A 28 -2.89 -12.85 -6.91
N ASP A 29 -2.32 -12.60 -8.10
CA ASP A 29 -0.95 -12.13 -8.25
C ASP A 29 -0.76 -10.69 -7.74
N SER A 30 -1.79 -9.84 -7.86
CA SER A 30 -1.80 -8.50 -7.25
C SER A 30 -1.75 -8.58 -5.71
N LEU A 31 -2.47 -9.53 -5.11
CA LEU A 31 -2.53 -9.74 -3.67
C LEU A 31 -1.23 -10.36 -3.10
N ILE A 32 -0.52 -11.16 -3.89
CA ILE A 32 0.80 -11.73 -3.53
C ILE A 32 1.93 -10.69 -3.69
N THR A 33 1.83 -9.80 -4.68
CA THR A 33 2.85 -8.76 -4.90
C THR A 33 2.83 -7.69 -3.81
N ASP A 34 1.66 -7.34 -3.28
CA ASP A 34 1.52 -6.46 -2.10
C ASP A 34 2.20 -7.08 -0.86
N ARG A 35 2.05 -8.40 -0.67
CA ARG A 35 2.62 -9.13 0.46
C ARG A 35 4.14 -9.30 0.41
N ASN A 36 4.72 -9.33 -0.78
CA ASN A 36 6.15 -9.56 -1.00
C ASN A 36 6.92 -8.28 -1.40
N SER A 37 6.27 -7.12 -1.29
CA SER A 37 6.95 -5.83 -1.44
C SER A 37 8.00 -5.68 -0.32
N PRO A 38 9.21 -5.13 -0.59
CA PRO A 38 10.31 -5.01 0.39
C PRO A 38 10.01 -4.11 1.61
N PHE A 39 8.77 -3.66 1.77
CA PHE A 39 8.34 -2.70 2.77
C PHE A 39 7.83 -3.33 4.08
N TYR A 40 7.81 -4.66 4.19
CA TYR A 40 7.31 -5.37 5.39
C TYR A 40 8.35 -6.15 6.21
N ASP A 41 9.64 -6.03 5.88
CA ASP A 41 10.73 -6.59 6.70
C ASP A 41 11.43 -5.50 7.52
N ASP A 42 10.78 -4.95 8.55
CA ASP A 42 11.54 -4.35 9.66
C ASP A 42 10.81 -4.34 11.03
N ILE A 43 10.12 -5.44 11.34
CA ILE A 43 9.70 -5.75 12.71
C ILE A 43 10.60 -6.86 13.24
N ASN A 44 11.86 -6.57 13.58
CA ASN A 44 12.67 -7.27 14.63
C ASN A 44 14.19 -6.93 14.63
N ALA A 45 14.67 -5.83 14.05
CA ALA A 45 16.07 -5.41 14.26
C ALA A 45 16.27 -4.70 15.62
N ALA A 46 15.94 -5.38 16.72
CA ALA A 46 16.43 -5.04 18.04
C ALA A 46 17.89 -5.49 18.15
N GLY A 47 18.83 -4.56 17.95
CA GLY A 47 20.24 -4.74 18.30
C GLY A 47 20.76 -3.50 19.01
N PRO A 48 21.27 -3.59 20.26
CA PRO A 48 22.03 -2.51 20.86
C PRO A 48 23.51 -2.67 20.46
N MET A 49 24.12 -1.65 19.87
CA MET A 49 25.57 -1.45 20.00
C MET A 49 25.93 0.03 19.97
N TYR A 50 26.94 0.30 20.78
CA TYR A 50 27.41 1.55 21.34
C TYR A 50 28.11 2.43 20.31
N VAL A 51 28.19 3.71 20.68
CA VAL A 51 28.70 4.87 19.95
C VAL A 51 30.20 4.79 19.67
N GLU A 52 30.64 5.28 18.51
CA GLU A 52 31.90 6.03 18.44
C GLU A 52 31.72 7.30 17.59
N GLY A 53 31.74 8.47 18.25
CA GLY A 53 32.07 9.75 17.61
C GLY A 53 30.94 10.69 17.15
N GLY A 54 29.66 10.43 17.42
CA GLY A 54 28.56 11.34 17.06
C GLY A 54 27.87 11.95 18.27
N LYS A 55 28.02 13.26 18.48
CA LYS A 55 27.30 14.06 19.50
C LYS A 55 25.81 13.65 19.49
N PRO A 56 25.19 13.20 20.60
CA PRO A 56 23.77 12.88 20.61
C PRO A 56 23.01 14.20 20.60
N VAL A 57 22.79 14.73 19.40
CA VAL A 57 21.78 15.76 19.20
C VAL A 57 20.46 15.01 19.36
N ALA A 58 19.77 15.25 20.47
CA ALA A 58 18.41 14.79 20.68
C ALA A 58 17.62 15.11 19.39
N LYS A 59 17.29 14.07 18.64
CA LYS A 59 16.60 14.20 17.37
C LYS A 59 15.23 14.74 17.73
N SER A 60 14.95 15.96 17.31
CA SER A 60 13.70 16.66 17.57
C SER A 60 12.52 15.76 17.23
N ASP A 61 11.44 15.94 17.97
CA ASP A 61 10.20 15.16 17.93
C ASP A 61 9.56 15.05 16.54
N ALA A 62 10.09 15.73 15.51
CA ALA A 62 9.75 15.52 14.10
C ALA A 62 9.96 14.07 13.62
N LYS A 63 10.88 13.30 14.24
CA LYS A 63 11.06 11.87 13.89
C LYS A 63 9.89 10.97 14.36
N SER A 64 8.99 11.47 15.21
CA SER A 64 7.80 10.69 15.65
C SER A 64 6.61 10.83 14.70
N LYS A 65 6.64 11.79 13.77
CA LYS A 65 5.55 12.02 12.81
C LYS A 65 5.72 11.19 11.54
N CYS A 66 6.88 11.25 10.90
CA CYS A 66 7.13 10.46 9.69
C CYS A 66 7.22 8.97 10.01
N CYS A 67 6.88 8.12 9.04
CA CYS A 67 6.83 6.66 9.19
C CYS A 67 5.78 6.15 10.20
N ASN A 68 4.77 6.95 10.54
CA ASN A 68 3.77 6.60 11.55
C ASN A 68 2.34 6.80 11.03
N ASN A 69 1.40 6.05 11.62
CA ASN A 69 -0.03 6.25 11.42
C ASN A 69 -0.52 7.35 12.37
N HIS A 70 -1.50 8.13 11.91
CA HIS A 70 -2.06 9.25 12.64
C HIS A 70 -3.59 9.09 12.78
N PRO A 71 -4.06 8.19 13.67
CA PRO A 71 -5.50 7.96 13.91
C PRO A 71 -6.21 9.21 14.44
N GLU A 72 -5.50 10.15 15.05
CA GLU A 72 -6.03 11.42 15.54
C GLU A 72 -6.59 12.32 14.42
N LEU A 73 -6.20 12.09 13.16
CA LEU A 73 -6.75 12.77 11.98
C LEU A 73 -8.08 12.16 11.51
N GLY A 74 -8.51 11.06 12.14
CA GLY A 74 -9.71 10.31 11.79
C GLY A 74 -9.59 9.56 10.47
N LYS A 75 -10.73 9.03 10.00
CA LYS A 75 -10.80 8.29 8.74
C LYS A 75 -10.40 9.16 7.56
N CYS A 76 -9.80 8.55 6.55
CA CYS A 76 -9.47 9.21 5.29
C CYS A 76 -10.09 8.48 4.09
N VAL A 77 -10.14 9.18 2.96
CA VAL A 77 -10.59 8.69 1.66
C VAL A 77 -9.40 8.60 0.70
N PRO A 78 -9.09 7.42 0.14
CA PRO A 78 -8.05 7.28 -0.88
C PRO A 78 -8.30 8.18 -2.10
N GLU A 79 -7.24 8.69 -2.71
CA GLU A 79 -7.23 9.61 -3.88
C GLU A 79 -7.77 11.03 -3.63
N GLU A 80 -8.33 11.28 -2.46
CA GLU A 80 -8.81 12.59 -2.01
C GLU A 80 -7.92 13.13 -0.90
N ASP A 81 -7.81 12.41 0.22
CA ASP A 81 -7.05 12.88 1.39
C ASP A 81 -5.53 12.72 1.25
N ASP A 82 -5.04 11.89 0.35
CA ASP A 82 -3.61 11.72 0.04
C ASP A 82 -3.15 12.51 -1.18
N ASN A 83 -4.04 13.29 -1.79
CA ASN A 83 -3.78 13.96 -3.05
C ASN A 83 -3.12 15.35 -2.85
N PRO A 84 -1.92 15.59 -3.39
CA PRO A 84 -1.24 16.89 -3.31
C PRO A 84 -1.96 18.03 -4.03
N ASP A 85 -2.73 17.71 -5.07
CA ASP A 85 -3.39 18.70 -5.94
C ASP A 85 -4.80 19.07 -5.45
N LYS A 86 -5.33 18.33 -4.47
CA LYS A 86 -6.70 18.51 -3.95
C LYS A 86 -6.74 18.94 -2.47
N ASP A 87 -5.64 19.46 -1.95
CA ASP A 87 -5.50 19.81 -0.54
C ASP A 87 -5.79 18.61 0.40
N GLY A 88 -5.37 17.41 -0.01
CA GLY A 88 -5.64 16.18 0.73
C GLY A 88 -5.18 16.27 2.18
N LYS A 89 -6.05 15.90 3.13
CA LYS A 89 -5.79 16.02 4.58
C LYS A 89 -4.51 15.30 5.02
N CYS A 90 -4.33 14.04 4.60
CA CYS A 90 -3.15 13.24 4.93
C CYS A 90 -1.90 13.83 4.29
N TRP A 91 -1.99 14.24 3.02
CA TRP A 91 -0.88 14.90 2.33
C TRP A 91 -0.43 16.16 3.06
N ASN A 92 -1.38 17.09 3.28
CA ASN A 92 -1.13 18.39 3.88
C ASN A 92 -0.62 18.31 5.32
N TYR A 93 -1.15 17.37 6.11
CA TYR A 93 -0.63 17.16 7.45
C TYR A 93 0.83 16.70 7.41
N CYS A 94 1.17 15.73 6.57
CA CYS A 94 2.48 15.10 6.59
C CYS A 94 3.56 15.90 5.86
N ILE A 95 3.25 16.59 4.76
CA ILE A 95 4.24 17.26 3.89
C ILE A 95 5.05 18.36 4.59
N VAL A 96 4.52 18.90 5.69
CA VAL A 96 5.19 19.92 6.51
C VAL A 96 6.49 19.40 7.13
N ASP A 97 6.49 18.15 7.59
CA ASP A 97 7.60 17.55 8.34
C ASP A 97 8.20 16.31 7.65
N CYS A 98 7.47 15.74 6.68
CA CYS A 98 7.82 14.52 5.95
C CYS A 98 7.85 14.81 4.46
N GLU A 99 9.04 14.79 3.85
CA GLU A 99 9.26 15.19 2.44
C GLU A 99 8.40 14.44 1.44
N ARG A 100 7.96 13.22 1.78
CA ARG A 100 7.13 12.36 0.91
C ARG A 100 5.63 12.52 1.13
N GLY A 101 5.21 13.42 2.03
CA GLY A 101 3.80 13.63 2.35
C GLY A 101 3.17 12.45 3.10
N GLY A 102 1.86 12.31 2.94
CA GLY A 102 1.06 11.32 3.66
C GLY A 102 0.06 10.65 2.75
N VAL A 103 -0.22 9.38 3.05
CA VAL A 103 -1.13 8.52 2.28
C VAL A 103 -2.31 8.06 3.10
N CYS A 104 -3.43 7.74 2.44
CA CYS A 104 -4.59 7.16 3.10
C CYS A 104 -4.48 5.63 3.12
N LYS A 105 -3.95 5.08 4.21
CA LYS A 105 -3.57 3.66 4.34
C LYS A 105 -4.73 2.81 4.85
N LEU A 106 -5.01 1.68 4.19
CA LEU A 106 -5.93 0.65 4.69
C LEU A 106 -5.27 -0.13 5.83
N MET A 107 -5.97 -0.22 6.95
CA MET A 107 -5.56 -0.95 8.15
C MET A 107 -6.07 -2.38 8.14
N SER A 108 -5.52 -3.24 8.99
CA SER A 108 -5.83 -4.66 9.04
C SER A 108 -7.28 -4.98 9.47
N ASP A 109 -7.90 -4.07 10.22
CA ASP A 109 -9.31 -4.09 10.62
C ASP A 109 -10.25 -3.39 9.62
N GLY A 110 -9.71 -2.95 8.49
CA GLY A 110 -10.48 -2.53 7.31
C GLY A 110 -10.88 -1.06 7.30
N HIS A 111 -10.49 -0.24 8.27
CA HIS A 111 -10.62 1.21 8.16
C HIS A 111 -9.37 1.85 7.57
N HIS A 112 -9.51 3.10 7.13
CA HIS A 112 -8.40 3.87 6.59
C HIS A 112 -7.91 4.92 7.59
N GLU A 113 -6.59 5.09 7.68
CA GLU A 113 -5.94 6.13 8.47
C GLU A 113 -4.87 6.85 7.65
N CYS A 114 -4.60 8.11 7.99
CA CYS A 114 -3.47 8.81 7.42
C CYS A 114 -2.15 8.19 7.92
N HIS A 115 -1.24 7.89 7.00
CA HIS A 115 0.11 7.44 7.29
C HIS A 115 1.11 8.42 6.68
N CYS A 116 1.97 9.03 7.51
CA CYS A 116 3.05 9.86 6.99
C CYS A 116 4.17 8.98 6.46
N ALA A 117 4.52 9.15 5.19
CA ALA A 117 5.53 8.33 4.55
C ALA A 117 6.92 8.60 5.16
N CYS A 118 7.72 7.53 5.23
CA CYS A 118 9.17 7.65 5.19
C CYS A 118 9.56 8.09 3.78
#